data_AF-A0A7Y4EMZ2-F1
#
_entry.id   AF-A0A7Y4EMZ2-F1
#
_cell.length_a   1.000
_cell.length_b   1.000
_cell.length_c   1.000
_cell.angle_alpha   90.00
_cell.angle_beta   90.00
_cell.angle_gamma   90.00
#
_symmetry.space_group_name_H-M   'P 1'
#
loop_
_entity.id
_entity.type
_entity.pdbx_description
1 polymer ?
#
loop_
_entity_poly.entity_id
_entity_poly.type
_entity_poly.pdbx_seq_one_letter_code
_entity_poly.pdbx_strand_id
1 'polypeptide(L)' 'MKVQHEYKGIKGVTAIAQEMGMCPSTIFFRMKKGMTLIEAVETPVERGGVRVTKNNRVGMRKPFNMNPFWALALGVQL' A
#
# COMPACT_ATOMS: atom_id res chain seq x y z
N MET A 1 17.01 1.35 -25.18
CA MET A 1 17.83 0.21 -24.76
C MET A 1 16.98 -0.76 -23.96
N LYS A 2 16.73 -1.98 -24.46
CA LYS A 2 16.08 -3.05 -23.68
C LYS A 2 17.14 -3.63 -22.76
N VAL A 3 17.16 -3.23 -21.50
CA VAL A 3 18.10 -3.77 -20.53
C VAL A 3 17.68 -5.22 -20.26
N GLN A 4 18.39 -6.17 -20.87
CA GLN A 4 18.16 -7.59 -20.65
C GLN A 4 18.72 -7.93 -19.27
N HIS A 5 17.80 -8.01 -18.31
CA HIS A 5 18.08 -8.41 -16.95
C HIS A 5 18.02 -9.94 -16.90
N GLU A 6 19.19 -10.56 -16.92
CA GLU A 6 19.36 -12.00 -16.70
C GLU A 6 19.73 -12.23 -15.24
N TYR A 7 18.97 -13.06 -14.54
CA TYR A 7 19.29 -13.50 -13.18
C TYR A 7 19.15 -15.02 -13.14
N LYS A 8 20.25 -15.72 -12.80
CA LYS A 8 20.30 -17.19 -12.71
C LYS A 8 19.75 -17.92 -13.95
N GLY A 9 20.00 -17.40 -15.15
CA GLY A 9 19.52 -18.00 -16.41
C GLY A 9 18.06 -17.67 -16.75
N ILE A 10 17.33 -16.99 -15.87
CA ILE A 10 15.97 -16.50 -16.12
C ILE A 10 16.07 -15.11 -16.74
N LYS A 11 15.49 -14.97 -17.93
CA LYS A 11 15.48 -13.70 -18.66
C LYS A 11 14.22 -12.92 -18.33
N GLY A 12 14.40 -11.69 -17.86
CA GLY A 12 13.32 -10.74 -17.68
C GLY A 12 12.85 -10.60 -16.23
N VAL A 13 12.64 -9.35 -15.84
CA VAL A 13 12.27 -8.95 -14.49
C VAL A 13 10.97 -9.61 -14.01
N THR A 14 10.01 -9.84 -14.92
CA THR A 14 8.73 -10.48 -14.60
C THR A 14 8.86 -11.95 -14.26
N ALA A 15 9.69 -12.69 -14.99
CA ALA A 15 9.93 -14.11 -14.74
C ALA A 15 10.71 -14.30 -13.42
N ILE A 16 11.74 -13.46 -13.21
CA ILE A 16 12.52 -13.45 -11.97
C ILE A 16 11.63 -13.13 -10.75
N ALA A 17 10.71 -12.17 -10.90
CA ALA A 17 9.77 -11.80 -9.85
C ALA A 17 8.82 -12.96 -9.49
N GLN A 18 8.30 -13.68 -10.49
CA GLN A 18 7.44 -14.84 -10.28
C GLN A 18 8.16 -15.98 -9.55
N GLU A 19 9.39 -16.31 -9.98
CA GLU A 19 10.22 -17.34 -9.36
C GLU A 19 10.51 -17.03 -7.88
N MET A 20 10.79 -15.75 -7.58
CA MET A 20 11.15 -15.29 -6.24
C MET A 20 9.94 -14.93 -5.38
N GLY A 21 8.71 -15.09 -5.87
CA GLY A 21 7.48 -14.73 -5.16
C GLY A 21 7.35 -13.24 -4.84
N MET A 22 8.00 -12.37 -5.62
CA MET A 22 7.98 -10.92 -5.46
C MET A 22 7.10 -10.24 -6.50
N CYS A 23 6.60 -9.05 -6.17
CA CYS A 23 5.88 -8.25 -7.15
C CYS A 23 6.90 -7.62 -8.12
N PRO A 24 6.70 -7.69 -9.46
CA PRO A 24 7.60 -7.07 -10.43
C PRO A 24 7.77 -5.56 -10.18
N SER A 25 6.72 -4.89 -9.70
CA SER A 25 6.75 -3.48 -9.34
C SER A 25 7.74 -3.16 -8.23
N THR A 26 7.96 -4.09 -7.28
CA THR A 26 8.97 -3.94 -6.22
C THR A 26 10.37 -3.97 -6.79
N ILE A 27 10.66 -4.86 -7.75
CA ILE A 27 11.97 -4.92 -8.42
C ILE A 27 12.21 -3.64 -9.22
N PHE A 28 11.23 -3.17 -9.99
CA PHE A 28 11.33 -1.90 -10.71
C PHE A 28 11.55 -0.70 -9.77
N PHE A 29 10.85 -0.65 -8.64
CA PHE A 29 11.02 0.40 -7.65
C PHE A 29 12.43 0.41 -7.04
N ARG A 30 12.97 -0.77 -6.74
CA ARG A 30 14.34 -0.95 -6.23
C ARG A 30 15.39 -0.58 -7.28
N MET A 31 15.20 -0.98 -8.53
CA MET A 31 16.06 -0.56 -9.64
C MET A 31 16.02 0.95 -9.86
N LYS A 32 14.84 1.59 -9.74
CA LYS A 32 14.73 3.06 -9.82
C LYS A 32 15.48 3.77 -8.70
N LYS A 33 15.63 3.14 -7.54
CA LYS A 33 16.48 3.63 -6.43
C LYS A 33 17.98 3.43 -6.68
N GLY A 34 18.38 2.83 -7.80
CA GLY A 34 19.78 2.58 -8.14
C GLY A 34 20.31 1.21 -7.70
N MET A 35 19.45 0.31 -7.20
CA MET A 35 19.88 -1.06 -6.86
C MET A 35 20.09 -1.89 -8.12
N THR A 36 21.08 -2.77 -8.08
CA THR A 36 21.24 -3.80 -9.11
C THR A 36 20.12 -4.83 -9.02
N LEU A 37 19.90 -5.59 -10.09
CA LEU A 37 18.88 -6.65 -10.13
C LEU A 37 19.09 -7.70 -9.02
N ILE A 38 20.36 -8.03 -8.72
CA ILE A 38 20.74 -9.00 -7.70
C ILE A 38 20.37 -8.48 -6.31
N GLU A 39 20.81 -7.26 -5.98
CA GLU A 39 20.48 -6.61 -4.71
C GLU A 39 18.97 -6.39 -4.57
N ALA A 40 18.29 -6.05 -5.66
CA ALA A 40 16.84 -5.85 -5.66
C ALA A 40 16.07 -7.14 -5.36
N VAL A 41 16.67 -8.30 -5.63
CA VAL A 41 16.08 -9.62 -5.34
C VAL A 41 16.47 -10.12 -3.95
N GLU A 42 17.71 -9.92 -3.53
CA GLU A 42 18.19 -10.39 -2.22
C GLU A 42 17.71 -9.53 -1.05
N THR A 43 17.37 -8.26 -1.30
CA THR A 43 16.87 -7.39 -0.24
C THR A 43 15.51 -7.88 0.28
N PRO A 44 15.37 -8.19 1.58
CA PRO A 44 14.09 -8.58 2.15
C PRO A 44 13.07 -7.43 2.03
N VAL A 45 11.81 -7.76 1.75
CA VAL A 45 10.74 -6.76 1.71
C VAL A 45 10.36 -6.42 3.15
N GLU A 46 10.83 -5.27 3.63
CA GLU A 46 10.26 -4.67 4.84
C GLU A 46 8.79 -4.38 4.57
N ARG A 47 7.89 -5.14 5.21
CA ARG A 47 6.46 -4.83 5.20
C ARG A 47 6.28 -3.50 5.92
N GLY A 48 6.34 -2.40 5.17
CA GLY A 48 5.99 -1.08 5.66
C GLY A 48 4.61 -1.18 6.32
N GLY A 49 4.51 -0.73 7.56
CA GLY A 49 3.31 -0.92 8.38
C GLY A 49 2.02 -0.56 7.62
N VAL A 50 0.93 -1.23 7.98
CA VAL A 50 -0.39 -0.97 7.39
C VAL A 50 -0.68 0.53 7.53
N ARG A 51 -0.91 1.21 6.40
CA ARG A 51 -1.37 2.61 6.41
C ARG A 51 -2.77 2.65 7.00
N VAL A 52 -2.86 2.92 8.30
CA VAL A 52 -4.13 3.19 8.96
C VAL A 52 -4.53 4.63 8.64
N THR A 53 -5.49 4.81 7.74
CA THR A 53 -6.13 6.11 7.55
C THR A 53 -6.90 6.42 8.83
N LYS A 54 -6.41 7.37 9.65
CA LYS A 54 -7.10 7.85 10.85
C LYS A 54 -8.37 8.62 10.43
N ASN A 55 -9.44 7.91 10.08
CA ASN A 55 -10.74 8.49 9.81
C ASN A 55 -11.71 8.28 10.99
N ASN A 56 -11.20 8.35 12.22
CA ASN A 56 -12.04 8.41 13.41
C ASN A 56 -12.48 9.85 13.65
N ARG A 57 -13.48 10.31 12.88
CA ARG A 57 -14.19 11.56 13.19
C ARG A 57 -15.17 11.27 14.31
N VAL A 58 -14.70 11.33 15.56
CA VAL A 58 -15.57 11.21 16.74
C VAL A 58 -16.15 12.60 17.03
N GLY A 59 -17.36 12.89 16.51
CA GLY A 59 -18.08 14.14 16.79
C GLY A 59 -19.05 14.57 15.68
N MET A 60 -20.21 15.12 16.06
CA MET A 60 -21.21 15.66 15.13
C MET A 60 -20.72 16.96 14.47
N ARG A 61 -20.92 17.11 13.16
CA ARG A 61 -20.48 18.29 12.37
C ARG A 61 -21.45 19.47 12.38
N LYS A 62 -22.73 19.20 12.62
CA LYS A 62 -23.82 20.19 12.70
C LYS A 62 -24.74 19.76 13.84
N PRO A 63 -25.34 20.72 14.57
CA PRO A 63 -26.24 20.40 15.69
C PRO A 63 -27.44 19.56 15.24
N PHE A 64 -27.86 19.70 13.98
CA PHE A 64 -28.99 18.95 13.40
C PHE A 64 -28.64 17.56 12.86
N ASN A 65 -27.36 17.16 12.87
CA ASN A 65 -26.95 15.83 12.41
C ASN A 65 -26.94 14.81 13.57
N MET A 66 -27.87 14.98 14.50
CA MET A 66 -28.10 14.10 15.64
C MET A 66 -29.03 12.98 15.21
N ASN A 67 -28.82 11.77 15.75
CA ASN A 67 -29.73 10.66 15.49
C ASN A 67 -31.14 11.03 16.00
N PRO A 68 -32.21 10.86 15.22
CA PRO A 68 -33.58 11.23 15.61
C PRO A 68 -34.02 10.66 16.98
N PHE A 69 -33.58 9.46 17.35
CA PHE A 69 -33.89 8.87 18.66
C PHE A 69 -33.23 9.64 19.81
N TRP A 70 -32.01 10.14 19.58
CA TRP A 70 -31.27 10.91 20.57
C TRP A 70 -31.81 12.33 20.67
N ALA A 71 -32.25 12.92 19.54
CA ALA A 71 -32.93 14.20 19.53
C ALA A 71 -34.25 14.14 20.32
N LEU A 72 -35.03 13.08 20.12
CA LEU A 72 -36.26 12.82 20.88
C LEU A 72 -35.98 12.67 22.39
N ALA A 73 -34.97 11.89 22.76
CA ALA A 73 -34.59 11.67 24.15
C ALA A 73 -34.12 12.95 24.87
N LEU A 74 -33.51 13.90 24.14
CA LEU A 74 -33.08 15.20 24.67
C LEU A 74 -34.15 16.29 24.54
N GLY A 75 -35.31 15.99 23.94
CA GLY A 75 -36.39 16.98 23.71
C GLY A 75 -36.05 18.04 22.67
N VAL A 76 -35.12 17.74 21.75
CA VAL A 76 -34.75 18.62 20.63
C VAL A 76 -35.57 18.25 19.41
N GLN A 77 -36.30 19.21 18.85
CA GLN A 77 -37.04 19.04 17.59
C GLN A 77 -36.10 19.41 16.43
N LEU A 78 -35.70 18.41 15.64
CA LEU A 78 -34.85 18.55 14.45
C LEU A 78 -35.60 19.12 13.25
#